data_AF-A0A7V2RWF6-F1
#
_entry.id   AF-A0A7V2RWF6-F1
#
_cell.length_a   1.000
_cell.length_b   1.000
_cell.length_c   1.000
_cell.angle_alpha   90.00
_cell.angle_beta   90.00
_cell.angle_gamma   90.00
#
_symmetry.space_group_name_H-M   'P 1'
#
loop_
_entity.id
_entity.type
_entity.pdbx_description
1 polymer ?
#
loop_
_entity_poly.entity_id
_entity_poly.type
_entity_poly.pdbx_seq_one_letter_code
_entity_poly.pdbx_strand_id
1 'polypeptide(L)'
;MNFEPETRNSKPLSLIGEAINTAGRPALRQALRRGDFSAVENLARAQIAAGANMLDVYAGGKIADETALLPQMVRTAQNATGVPVCLDSQNPAAIEAALRVTRGTAIINSTTADPHALEKILPL
;
A
#
# COMPACT_ATOMS: atom_id res chain seq x y z
N MET A 1 25.39 -36.19 -4.50
CA MET A 1 25.52 -34.74 -4.74
C MET A 1 24.32 -34.08 -4.10
N ASN A 2 24.54 -33.30 -3.05
CA ASN A 2 23.46 -32.52 -2.43
C ASN A 2 23.28 -31.24 -3.25
N PHE A 3 22.12 -31.09 -3.88
CA PHE A 3 21.67 -29.83 -4.45
C PHE A 3 21.11 -29.00 -3.30
N GLU A 4 21.96 -28.19 -2.67
CA GLU A 4 21.47 -27.03 -1.92
C GLU A 4 21.15 -25.95 -2.97
N PRO A 5 19.90 -25.47 -3.07
CA PRO A 5 19.59 -24.41 -4.01
C PRO A 5 20.30 -23.13 -3.56
N GLU A 6 21.37 -22.75 -4.27
CA GLU A 6 21.99 -21.44 -4.09
C GLU A 6 20.95 -20.36 -4.43
N THR A 7 20.32 -19.78 -3.41
CA THR A 7 19.60 -18.52 -3.57
C THR A 7 20.64 -17.47 -3.96
N ARG A 8 20.66 -17.05 -5.23
CA ARG A 8 21.61 -16.10 -5.84
C ARG A 8 21.75 -14.73 -5.13
N ASN A 9 21.03 -14.50 -4.03
CA ASN A 9 20.98 -13.22 -3.33
C ASN A 9 20.80 -13.46 -1.82
N SER A 10 21.71 -12.92 -1.01
CA SER A 10 21.72 -13.05 0.46
C SER A 10 20.87 -12.01 1.19
N LYS A 11 20.12 -11.18 0.44
CA LYS A 11 19.23 -10.18 1.03
C LYS A 11 18.08 -10.87 1.79
N PRO A 12 17.70 -10.35 2.97
CA PRO A 12 16.60 -10.92 3.74
C PRO A 12 15.27 -10.78 2.98
N LEU A 13 14.36 -11.74 3.20
CA LEU A 13 12.98 -11.66 2.74
C LEU A 13 12.32 -10.38 3.29
N SER A 14 11.63 -9.64 2.43
CA SER A 14 10.83 -8.49 2.84
C SER A 14 9.36 -8.87 2.93
N LEU A 15 8.76 -8.61 4.09
CA LEU A 15 7.35 -8.87 4.38
C LEU A 15 6.53 -7.59 4.12
N ILE A 16 5.49 -7.69 3.29
CA ILE A 16 4.54 -6.63 3.01
C ILE A 16 3.24 -6.95 3.76
N GLY A 17 2.85 -6.10 4.70
CA GLY A 17 1.59 -6.27 5.43
C GLY A 17 0.38 -5.87 4.58
N GLU A 18 -0.59 -6.77 4.40
CA GLU A 18 -1.76 -6.62 3.52
C GLU A 18 -3.03 -6.02 4.19
N ALA A 19 -3.02 -5.85 5.50
CA ALA A 19 -4.27 -5.66 6.26
C ALA A 19 -4.89 -4.26 6.11
N ILE A 20 -4.18 -3.26 5.56
CA ILE A 20 -4.74 -1.93 5.28
C ILE A 20 -5.45 -1.97 3.92
N ASN A 21 -6.50 -2.78 3.87
CA ASN A 21 -7.27 -3.04 2.66
C ASN A 21 -8.76 -2.85 2.92
N THR A 22 -9.39 -1.99 2.13
CA THR A 22 -10.81 -1.62 2.28
C THR A 22 -11.79 -2.60 1.62
N ALA A 23 -11.31 -3.53 0.78
CA ALA A 23 -12.13 -4.56 0.17
C ALA A 23 -12.74 -5.47 1.24
N GLY A 24 -14.03 -5.79 1.12
CA GLY A 24 -14.70 -6.67 2.10
C GLY A 24 -14.87 -6.10 3.53
N ARG A 25 -14.34 -4.90 3.85
CA ARG A 25 -14.38 -4.31 5.21
C ARG A 25 -15.35 -3.12 5.34
N PRO A 26 -16.67 -3.34 5.49
CA PRO A 26 -17.65 -2.25 5.55
C PRO A 26 -17.44 -1.27 6.70
N ALA A 27 -17.05 -1.75 7.88
CA ALA A 27 -16.78 -0.90 9.04
C ALA A 27 -15.61 0.06 8.79
N LEU A 28 -14.51 -0.43 8.20
CA LEU A 28 -13.37 0.40 7.82
C LEU A 28 -13.78 1.47 6.80
N ARG A 29 -14.52 1.08 5.74
CA ARG A 29 -15.02 2.04 4.74
C ARG A 29 -15.91 3.12 5.36
N GLN A 30 -16.76 2.75 6.31
CA GLN A 30 -17.66 3.70 6.96
C GLN A 30 -16.90 4.68 7.86
N ALA A 31 -15.87 4.21 8.58
CA ALA A 31 -14.99 5.07 9.38
C ALA A 31 -14.23 6.06 8.47
N LEU A 32 -13.62 5.57 7.40
CA LEU A 32 -12.88 6.39 6.44
C LEU A 32 -13.75 7.48 5.79
N ARG A 33 -15.01 7.18 5.46
CA ARG A 33 -15.97 8.17 4.94
C ARG A 33 -16.31 9.29 5.93
N ARG A 34 -16.14 9.05 7.24
CA ARG A 34 -16.32 10.06 8.29
C ARG A 34 -15.01 10.76 8.65
N GLY A 35 -13.91 10.50 7.92
CA GLY A 35 -12.59 11.03 8.21
C GLY A 35 -11.91 10.36 9.41
N ASP A 36 -12.39 9.19 9.84
CA ASP A 36 -11.79 8.43 10.93
C ASP A 36 -10.78 7.41 10.39
N PHE A 37 -9.50 7.69 10.62
CA PHE A 37 -8.36 6.86 10.18
C PHE A 37 -7.74 6.04 11.31
N SER A 38 -8.34 6.03 12.51
CA SER A 38 -7.79 5.30 13.67
C SER A 38 -7.60 3.81 13.40
N ALA A 39 -8.50 3.20 12.61
CA ALA A 39 -8.35 1.81 12.18
C ALA A 39 -7.12 1.59 11.28
N VAL A 40 -6.77 2.55 10.41
CA VAL A 40 -5.56 2.48 9.57
C VAL A 40 -4.30 2.54 10.44
N GLU A 41 -4.25 3.47 11.40
CA GLU A 41 -3.14 3.57 12.34
C GLU A 41 -2.95 2.26 13.14
N ASN A 42 -4.04 1.72 13.71
CA ASN A 42 -3.98 0.50 14.51
C ASN A 42 -3.50 -0.71 13.67
N LEU A 43 -4.01 -0.85 12.44
CA LEU A 43 -3.58 -1.90 11.52
C LEU A 43 -2.12 -1.73 11.11
N ALA A 44 -1.65 -0.50 10.88
CA ALA A 44 -0.26 -0.23 10.55
C ALA A 44 0.66 -0.69 11.69
N ARG A 45 0.40 -0.25 12.93
CA ARG A 45 1.20 -0.63 14.10
C ARG A 45 1.18 -2.13 14.35
N ALA A 46 0.01 -2.76 14.26
CA ALA A 46 -0.13 -4.20 14.48
C ALA A 46 0.69 -5.03 13.49
N GLN A 47 0.73 -4.62 12.21
CA GLN A 47 1.49 -5.34 11.19
C GLN A 47 3.00 -5.20 11.37
N ILE A 48 3.48 -4.01 11.77
CA ILE A 48 4.91 -3.83 12.11
C ILE A 48 5.29 -4.64 13.33
N ALA A 49 4.45 -4.66 14.37
CA ALA A 49 4.67 -5.51 15.54
C ALA A 49 4.68 -7.01 15.19
N ALA A 50 3.97 -7.41 14.13
CA ALA A 50 3.97 -8.76 13.58
C ALA A 50 5.13 -9.05 12.60
N GLY A 51 6.03 -8.08 12.36
CA GLY A 51 7.24 -8.27 11.57
C GLY A 51 7.18 -7.78 10.12
N ALA A 52 6.10 -7.10 9.70
CA ALA A 52 6.06 -6.48 8.37
C ALA A 52 7.16 -5.41 8.23
N ASN A 53 7.83 -5.38 7.07
CA ASN A 53 8.86 -4.39 6.75
C ASN A 53 8.29 -3.17 6.02
N MET A 54 7.15 -3.35 5.36
CA MET A 54 6.40 -2.31 4.67
C MET A 54 4.90 -2.64 4.69
N LEU A 55 4.07 -1.67 4.30
CA LEU A 55 2.62 -1.77 4.37
C LEU A 55 2.01 -1.58 2.99
N ASP A 56 1.22 -2.55 2.56
CA ASP A 56 0.33 -2.42 1.41
C ASP A 56 -0.92 -1.62 1.82
N VAL A 57 -1.34 -0.68 0.96
CA VAL A 57 -2.43 0.25 1.24
C VAL A 57 -3.38 0.29 0.06
N TYR A 58 -4.55 -0.33 0.23
CA TYR A 58 -5.62 -0.39 -0.78
C TYR A 58 -6.86 0.42 -0.36
N ALA A 59 -7.16 1.48 -1.12
CA ALA A 59 -8.28 2.40 -0.87
C ALA A 59 -9.50 2.19 -1.79
N GLY A 60 -9.54 1.10 -2.55
CA GLY A 60 -10.59 0.83 -3.53
C GLY A 60 -11.88 0.18 -3.00
N GLY A 61 -12.58 -0.54 -3.87
CA GLY A 61 -13.91 -1.12 -3.61
C GLY A 61 -15.07 -0.12 -3.75
N LYS A 62 -16.14 -0.25 -2.94
CA LYS A 62 -17.32 0.65 -2.99
C LYS A 62 -17.05 2.03 -2.37
N ILE A 63 -15.83 2.55 -2.46
CA ILE A 63 -15.48 3.90 -1.99
C ILE A 63 -15.64 4.88 -3.16
N ALA A 64 -16.10 6.09 -2.87
CA ALA A 64 -16.49 7.07 -3.89
C ALA A 64 -15.28 7.77 -4.55
N ASP A 65 -14.19 7.98 -3.80
CA ASP A 65 -13.03 8.73 -4.27
C ASP A 65 -11.74 8.14 -3.69
N GLU A 66 -11.11 7.26 -4.47
CA GLU A 66 -9.81 6.67 -4.14
C GLU A 66 -8.69 7.72 -4.21
N THR A 67 -8.78 8.67 -5.13
CA THR A 67 -7.77 9.72 -5.35
C THR A 67 -7.66 10.66 -4.15
N ALA A 68 -8.76 10.93 -3.46
CA ALA A 68 -8.73 11.66 -2.19
C ALA A 68 -8.30 10.79 -1.00
N LEU A 69 -8.72 9.51 -0.97
CA LEU A 69 -8.59 8.68 0.21
C LEU A 69 -7.23 8.00 0.35
N LEU A 70 -6.66 7.48 -0.74
CA LEU A 70 -5.37 6.78 -0.71
C LEU A 70 -4.24 7.65 -0.12
N PRO A 71 -4.07 8.93 -0.49
CA PRO A 71 -3.05 9.80 0.11
C PRO A 71 -3.24 10.00 1.62
N GLN A 72 -4.49 10.04 2.10
CA GLN A 72 -4.79 10.18 3.52
C GLN A 72 -4.43 8.89 4.28
N MET A 73 -4.80 7.73 3.74
CA MET A 73 -4.44 6.43 4.32
C MET A 73 -2.92 6.23 4.39
N VAL A 74 -2.20 6.59 3.31
CA VAL A 74 -0.72 6.52 3.26
C VAL A 74 -0.09 7.42 4.32
N ARG A 75 -0.50 8.69 4.43
CA ARG A 75 0.01 9.60 5.46
C ARG A 75 -0.23 9.04 6.85
N THR A 76 -1.43 8.53 7.14
CA THR A 76 -1.74 7.94 8.45
C THR A 76 -0.85 6.73 8.74
N ALA A 77 -0.72 5.80 7.80
CA ALA A 77 0.10 4.61 7.97
C ALA A 77 1.57 4.97 8.24
N GLN A 78 2.16 5.85 7.43
CA GLN A 78 3.54 6.26 7.61
C GLN A 78 3.74 7.10 8.89
N ASN A 79 2.78 7.93 9.28
CA ASN A 79 2.87 8.70 10.53
C ASN A 79 2.88 7.77 11.75
N ALA A 80 2.16 6.66 11.68
CA ALA A 80 2.11 5.68 12.74
C ALA A 80 3.40 4.85 12.86
N THR A 81 4.06 4.53 11.74
CA THR A 81 5.12 3.49 11.71
C THR A 81 6.47 3.94 11.18
N GLY A 82 6.51 4.96 10.33
CA GLY A 82 7.73 5.42 9.65
C GLY A 82 8.25 4.48 8.54
N VAL A 83 7.55 3.39 8.22
CA VAL A 83 8.00 2.42 7.21
C VAL A 83 7.58 2.80 5.78
N PRO A 84 8.22 2.23 4.74
CA PRO A 84 7.77 2.37 3.36
C PRO A 84 6.37 1.79 3.12
N VAL A 85 5.75 2.22 2.02
CA VAL A 85 4.42 1.75 1.61
C VAL A 85 4.43 1.14 0.21
N CYS A 86 3.49 0.24 -0.01
CA CYS A 86 3.12 -0.32 -1.29
C CYS A 86 1.72 0.23 -1.64
N LEU A 87 1.64 1.01 -2.72
CA LEU A 87 0.42 1.67 -3.18
C LEU A 87 -0.39 0.67 -4.00
N ASP A 88 -1.42 0.07 -3.40
CA ASP A 88 -2.28 -0.91 -4.07
C ASP A 88 -3.47 -0.20 -4.74
N SER A 89 -3.34 0.07 -6.04
CA SER A 89 -4.37 0.73 -6.83
C SER A 89 -4.20 0.45 -8.32
N GLN A 90 -5.31 0.49 -9.05
CA GLN A 90 -5.33 0.51 -10.52
C GLN A 90 -5.60 1.90 -11.09
N ASN A 91 -5.80 2.91 -10.23
CA ASN A 91 -6.13 4.27 -10.63
C ASN A 91 -4.84 5.13 -10.64
N PRO A 92 -4.32 5.51 -11.82
CA PRO A 92 -3.08 6.29 -11.92
C PRO A 92 -3.15 7.63 -11.19
N ALA A 93 -4.31 8.28 -11.18
CA ALA A 93 -4.48 9.55 -10.47
C ALA A 93 -4.42 9.37 -8.95
N ALA A 94 -4.93 8.26 -8.42
CA ALA A 94 -4.80 7.95 -7.00
C ALA A 94 -3.36 7.62 -6.61
N ILE A 95 -2.65 6.86 -7.45
CA ILE A 95 -1.22 6.55 -7.27
C ILE A 95 -0.40 7.84 -7.28
N GLU A 96 -0.58 8.71 -8.28
CA GLU A 96 0.13 9.99 -8.39
C GLU A 96 -0.13 10.88 -7.16
N ALA A 97 -1.39 11.00 -6.73
CA ALA A 97 -1.74 11.77 -5.54
C ALA A 97 -1.10 11.20 -4.26
N ALA A 98 -0.99 9.88 -4.16
CA ALA A 98 -0.37 9.21 -3.02
C ALA A 98 1.16 9.34 -3.05
N LEU A 99 1.80 9.25 -4.22
CA LEU A 99 3.24 9.46 -4.38
C LEU A 99 3.67 10.85 -3.90
N ARG A 100 2.89 11.90 -4.22
CA ARG A 100 3.17 13.29 -3.79
C ARG A 100 3.26 13.46 -2.27
N VAL A 101 2.67 12.57 -1.49
CA VAL A 101 2.59 12.67 -0.02
C VAL A 101 3.37 11.57 0.68
N THR A 102 3.88 10.60 -0.09
CA THR A 102 4.68 9.50 0.42
C THR A 102 6.05 10.01 0.83
N ARG A 103 6.50 9.59 2.02
CA ARG A 103 7.86 9.83 2.49
C ARG A 103 8.75 8.65 2.08
N GLY A 104 9.84 8.95 1.39
CA GLY A 104 10.75 7.93 0.86
C GLY A 104 10.24 7.27 -0.42
N THR A 105 10.79 6.10 -0.75
CA THR A 105 10.44 5.37 -1.98
C THR A 105 9.27 4.41 -1.72
N ALA A 106 8.24 4.51 -2.56
CA ALA A 106 7.10 3.60 -2.57
C ALA A 106 7.30 2.43 -3.55
N ILE A 107 6.56 1.35 -3.34
CA ILE A 107 6.24 0.38 -4.40
C ILE A 107 4.88 0.76 -5.01
N ILE A 108 4.71 0.63 -6.32
CA ILE A 108 3.41 0.68 -6.99
C ILE A 108 2.95 -0.76 -7.22
N ASN A 109 1.80 -1.12 -6.65
CA ASN A 109 1.13 -2.39 -6.83
C ASN A 109 -0.22 -2.14 -7.54
N SER A 110 -0.35 -2.35 -8.83
CA SER A 110 0.63 -2.84 -9.79
C SER A 110 0.31 -2.26 -11.17
N THR A 111 1.10 -2.61 -12.17
CA THR A 111 0.72 -2.45 -13.58
C THR A 111 0.62 -3.81 -14.24
N THR A 112 -0.18 -3.89 -15.29
CA THR A 112 -0.19 -5.05 -16.19
C THR A 112 0.80 -4.84 -17.33
N ALA A 113 1.01 -5.87 -18.16
CA ALA A 113 1.81 -5.78 -19.37
C ALA A 113 1.08 -5.08 -20.54
N ASP A 114 -0.15 -4.60 -20.31
CA ASP A 114 -0.87 -3.80 -21.29
C ASP A 114 -0.12 -2.47 -21.56
N PRO A 115 0.19 -2.14 -22.84
CA PRO A 115 0.94 -0.93 -23.16
C PRO A 115 0.28 0.35 -22.65
N HIS A 116 -1.05 0.43 -22.68
CA HIS A 116 -1.78 1.61 -22.23
C HIS A 116 -1.75 1.79 -20.71
N ALA A 117 -1.74 0.69 -19.96
CA ALA A 117 -1.49 0.72 -18.52
C ALA A 117 -0.05 1.18 -18.21
N LEU A 118 0.94 0.62 -18.92
CA LEU A 118 2.36 0.96 -18.73
C LEU A 118 2.66 2.44 -19.02
N GLU A 119 2.10 3.00 -20.09
CA GLU A 119 2.25 4.42 -20.45
C GLU A 119 1.77 5.38 -19.35
N LYS A 120 0.80 4.95 -18.53
CA LYS A 120 0.28 5.76 -17.43
C LYS A 120 1.03 5.58 -16.12
N ILE A 121 1.57 4.38 -15.86
CA ILE A 121 2.19 4.04 -14.57
C ILE A 121 3.69 4.30 -14.56
N LEU A 122 4.42 3.95 -15.63
CA LEU A 122 5.89 4.07 -15.66
C LEU A 122 6.43 5.51 -15.51
N PRO A 123 5.75 6.57 -15.99
CA PRO A 123 6.23 7.93 -15.82
C PRO A 123 5.96 8.56 -14.44
N LEU A 124 5.21 7.89 -13.56
CA LEU A 124 4.81 8.42 -12.24
C LEU A 124 5.98 8.52 -11.26
#